data_AF-A0A1I6TLU9-F1
#
_entry.id   AF-A0A1I6TLU9-F1
#
_cell.length_a   1.000
_cell.length_b   1.000
_cell.length_c   1.000
_cell.angle_alpha   90.00
_cell.angle_beta   90.00
_cell.angle_gamma   90.00
#
_symmetry.space_group_name_H-M   'P 1'
#
loop_
_entity.id
_entity.type
_entity.pdbx_description
1 polymer ?
#
loop_
_entity_poly.entity_id
_entity_poly.type
_entity_poly.pdbx_seq_one_letter_code
_entity_poly.pdbx_strand_id
1 'polypeptide(L)'
;MAVRMVALKRTQGGLWAARKVIPADVREAYGRREEKRTWPADLSLSEAKSAFASWLSDVEARIENFRKRAAGESVTLTHRQMT
;
A
#
# COMPACT_ATOMS: atom_id res chain seq x y z
N MET A 1 -4.23 -14.42 6.73
CA MET A 1 -3.46 -13.18 6.51
C MET A 1 -4.26 -11.99 7.03
N ALA A 2 -3.86 -11.40 8.15
CA ALA A 2 -4.53 -10.22 8.70
C ALA A 2 -4.07 -8.97 7.94
N VAL A 3 -4.99 -8.34 7.20
CA VAL A 3 -4.80 -6.96 6.72
C VAL A 3 -4.68 -6.11 7.98
N ARG A 4 -3.45 -5.74 8.36
CA ARG A 4 -3.25 -4.80 9.47
C ARG A 4 -3.99 -3.53 9.07
N MET A 5 -5.06 -3.21 9.80
CA MET A 5 -5.78 -1.95 9.64
C MET A 5 -4.76 -0.83 9.68
N VAL A 6 -4.57 -0.18 8.53
CA VAL A 6 -3.72 1.01 8.45
C VAL A 6 -4.44 2.09 9.21
N ALA A 7 -3.82 2.58 10.27
CA ALA A 7 -4.40 3.62 11.11
C ALA A 7 -3.68 4.94 10.86
N LEU A 8 -4.46 5.99 10.66
CA LEU A 8 -4.00 7.36 10.80
C LEU A 8 -3.83 7.66 12.29
N LYS A 9 -2.65 8.14 12.69
CA LYS A 9 -2.32 8.45 14.08
C LYS A 9 -1.75 9.86 14.17
N ARG A 10 -2.03 10.54 15.28
CA ARG A 10 -1.37 11.81 15.60
C ARG A 10 -0.10 11.52 16.39
N THR A 11 1.01 12.08 15.95
CA THR A 11 2.33 11.93 16.60
C THR A 11 2.47 12.91 17.77
N GLN A 12 3.47 12.69 18.61
CA GLN A 12 3.78 13.60 19.73
C GLN A 12 4.09 15.03 19.27
N GLY A 13 4.62 15.21 18.05
CA GLY A 13 4.86 16.52 17.42
C GLY A 13 3.64 17.14 16.73
N GLY A 14 2.45 16.55 16.90
CA GLY A 14 1.20 17.06 16.32
C GLY A 14 0.94 16.65 14.86
N LEU A 15 1.96 16.17 14.14
CA LEU A 15 1.83 15.69 12.76
C LEU A 15 0.93 14.45 12.70
N TRP A 16 0.21 14.29 11.61
CA TRP A 16 -0.49 13.05 11.29
C TRP A 16 0.48 12.07 10.62
N ALA A 17 0.36 10.78 10.92
CA ALA A 17 1.20 9.74 10.34
C ALA A 17 0.42 8.46 10.08
N ALA A 18 0.76 7.79 8.98
CA ALA A 18 0.26 6.47 8.64
C ALA A 18 1.37 5.59 8.07
N ARG A 19 1.17 4.27 8.20
CA ARG A 19 2.12 3.26 7.74
C ARG A 19 1.36 2.07 7.17
N LYS A 20 1.61 1.74 5.90
CA LYS A 20 1.10 0.54 5.23
C LYS A 20 2.24 -0.47 5.12
N VAL A 21 2.03 -1.68 5.61
CA VAL A 21 2.94 -2.79 5.35
C VAL A 21 2.67 -3.31 3.93
N ILE A 22 3.73 -3.45 3.14
CA ILE A 22 3.64 -4.06 1.81
C ILE A 22 3.57 -5.59 1.99
N PRO A 23 2.56 -6.27 1.41
CA PRO A 23 2.41 -7.72 1.49
C PRO A 23 3.64 -8.48 0.98
N ALA A 24 3.96 -9.64 1.59
CA ALA A 24 5.18 -10.38 1.28
C ALA A 24 5.24 -10.87 -0.18
N ASP A 25 4.09 -11.24 -0.73
CA ASP A 25 3.87 -11.71 -2.10
C ASP A 25 4.30 -10.70 -3.17
N VAL A 26 4.22 -9.40 -2.88
CA VAL A 26 4.64 -8.34 -3.82
C VAL A 26 5.85 -7.55 -3.35
N ARG A 27 6.38 -7.84 -2.15
CA ARG A 27 7.38 -6.99 -1.49
C ARG A 27 8.67 -6.86 -2.28
N GLU A 28 9.09 -7.95 -2.93
CA GLU A 28 10.28 -8.00 -3.76
C GLU A 28 10.12 -7.07 -4.98
N ALA A 29 9.05 -7.27 -5.75
CA ALA A 29 8.74 -6.42 -6.91
C ALA A 29 8.47 -4.96 -6.53
N TYR A 30 7.88 -4.71 -5.35
CA TYR A 30 7.62 -3.37 -4.83
C TYR A 30 8.91 -2.65 -4.37
N GLY A 31 9.95 -3.39 -3.98
CA GLY A 31 11.24 -2.85 -3.54
C GLY A 31 11.25 -2.21 -2.15
N ARG A 32 10.12 -2.25 -1.40
CA ARG A 32 10.02 -1.70 -0.04
C ARG A 32 9.15 -2.59 0.85
N ARG A 33 9.49 -2.63 2.16
CA ARG A 33 8.72 -3.39 3.16
C ARG A 33 7.47 -2.68 3.63
N GLU A 34 7.48 -1.35 3.66
CA GLU A 34 6.39 -0.51 4.14
C GLU A 34 6.42 0.86 3.43
N GLU A 35 5.24 1.44 3.22
CA GLU A 35 5.08 2.84 2.85
C GLU A 35 4.67 3.64 4.08
N LYS A 36 5.28 4.82 4.24
CA LYS A 36 4.98 5.75 5.32
C LYS A 36 4.58 7.08 4.73
N ARG A 37 3.58 7.70 5.32
CA ARG A 37 3.21 9.07 4.99
C ARG A 37 2.97 9.85 6.27
N THR A 38 3.43 11.09 6.25
CA THR A 38 3.11 12.08 7.28
C THR A 38 2.39 13.24 6.63
N TRP A 39 1.52 13.89 7.40
CA TRP A 39 0.85 15.11 7.00
C TRP A 39 1.03 16.20 8.06
N PRO A 40 0.99 17.47 7.64
CA PRO A 40 1.09 18.63 8.51
C PRO A 40 0.10 18.62 9.69
N ALA A 41 0.49 19.21 10.81
CA ALA A 41 -0.27 19.20 12.08
C ALA A 41 -1.46 20.17 12.11
N ASP A 42 -1.46 21.14 11.19
CA ASP A 42 -2.48 22.16 10.95
C ASP A 42 -3.70 21.60 10.21
N LEU A 43 -3.58 20.44 9.54
CA LEU A 43 -4.75 19.78 8.96
C LEU A 43 -5.77 19.42 10.03
N SER A 44 -7.02 19.76 9.77
CA SER A 44 -8.15 19.25 10.54
C SER A 44 -8.23 17.73 10.45
N LEU A 45 -8.91 17.10 11.40
CA LEU A 45 -9.10 15.65 11.39
C LEU A 45 -9.78 15.16 10.10
N SER A 46 -10.71 15.94 9.54
CA SER A 46 -11.42 15.59 8.30
C SER A 46 -10.50 15.62 7.08
N GLU A 47 -9.68 16.66 6.95
CA GLU A 47 -8.70 16.79 5.88
C GLU A 47 -7.63 15.71 5.98
N ALA A 48 -7.13 15.45 7.19
CA ALA A 48 -6.15 14.40 7.43
C ALA A 48 -6.70 13.01 7.07
N LYS A 49 -7.97 12.72 7.41
CA LYS A 49 -8.65 11.48 7.00
C LYS A 49 -8.83 11.37 5.49
N SER A 50 -9.19 12.47 4.82
CA SER A 50 -9.36 12.49 3.36
C SER A 50 -8.03 12.26 2.63
N ALA A 51 -6.97 12.95 3.06
CA ALA A 51 -5.62 12.77 2.52
C ALA A 51 -5.07 11.37 2.82
N PHE A 52 -5.39 10.82 4.00
CA PHE A 52 -5.07 9.44 4.35
C PHE A 52 -5.79 8.42 3.45
N ALA A 53 -7.09 8.60 3.20
CA ALA A 53 -7.86 7.70 2.35
C ALA A 53 -7.33 7.69 0.91
N SER A 54 -7.06 8.87 0.33
CA SER A 54 -6.45 8.98 -1.00
C SER A 54 -5.10 8.27 -1.07
N TRP A 55 -4.20 8.52 -0.11
CA TRP A 55 -2.91 7.85 -0.06
C TRP A 55 -3.05 6.32 0.09
N LEU A 56 -3.99 5.85 0.91
CA LEU A 56 -4.21 4.42 1.10
C LEU A 56 -4.68 3.75 -0.19
N SER A 57 -5.65 4.37 -0.89
CA SER A 57 -6.14 3.88 -2.19
C SER A 57 -5.02 3.80 -3.22
N ASP A 58 -4.15 4.80 -3.30
CA ASP A 58 -3.02 4.79 -4.25
C ASP A 58 -2.03 3.65 -3.96
N VAL A 59 -1.70 3.43 -2.69
CA VAL A 59 -0.78 2.35 -2.28
C VAL A 59 -1.40 0.98 -2.56
N GLU A 60 -2.69 0.81 -2.29
CA GLU A 60 -3.41 -0.44 -2.56
C GLU A 60 -3.56 -0.72 -4.05
N ALA A 61 -3.86 0.30 -4.87
CA ALA A 61 -3.87 0.18 -6.32
C ALA A 61 -2.49 -0.23 -6.86
N ARG A 62 -1.40 0.32 -6.30
CA ARG A 62 -0.04 -0.07 -6.69
C ARG A 62 0.26 -1.53 -6.33
N ILE A 63 -0.11 -1.97 -5.12
CA ILE A 63 0.02 -3.37 -4.70
C ILE A 63 -0.74 -4.30 -5.65
N GLU A 64 -1.98 -3.94 -5.98
CA GLU A 64 -2.82 -4.73 -6.88
C GLU A 64 -2.21 -4.82 -8.30
N ASN A 65 -1.63 -3.73 -8.80
CA ASN A 65 -0.92 -3.75 -10.08
C ASN A 65 0.29 -4.67 -10.05
N PHE A 66 1.05 -4.71 -8.95
CA PHE A 66 2.15 -5.69 -8.81
C PHE A 66 1.64 -7.13 -8.78
N ARG A 67 0.52 -7.39 -8.09
CA ARG A 67 -0.13 -8.72 -8.11
C ARG A 67 -0.58 -9.13 -9.50
N LYS A 68 -1.24 -8.23 -10.23
CA LYS A 68 -1.68 -8.48 -11.61
C LYS A 68 -0.51 -8.74 -12.55
N ARG A 69 0.61 -8.04 -12.40
CA ARG A 69 1.84 -8.28 -13.17
C ARG A 69 2.43 -9.65 -12.87
N ALA A 70 2.58 -10.01 -11.59
CA ALA A 70 3.06 -11.32 -11.18
C ALA A 70 2.13 -12.45 -11.68
N ALA A 71 0.80 -12.25 -11.60
CA ALA A 71 -0.18 -13.17 -12.13
C ALA A 71 -0.09 -13.30 -13.65
N GLY A 72 0.02 -12.19 -14.39
CA GLY A 72 0.16 -12.20 -15.85
C GLY A 72 1.46 -12.85 -16.33
N GLU A 73 2.57 -12.66 -15.61
CA GLU A 73 3.85 -13.34 -15.87
C GLU A 73 3.73 -14.84 -15.59
N SER A 74 3.08 -15.23 -14.49
CA SER A 74 2.83 -16.65 -14.19
C SER A 74 1.90 -17.31 -15.23
N VAL A 75 0.83 -16.65 -15.69
CA VAL A 75 -0.09 -17.17 -16.72
C VAL A 75 0.61 -17.28 -18.08
N THR A 76 1.54 -16.38 -18.40
CA THR A 76 2.30 -16.41 -19.67
C THR A 76 3.27 -17.60 -19.72
N LEU A 77 3.82 -18.03 -18.58
CA LEU A 77 4.72 -19.18 -18.49
C LEU A 77 3.99 -20.54 -18.54
N THR A 78 2.71 -20.60 -18.17
CA THR A 78 1.95 -21.87 -18.13
C THR A 78 1.29 -22.27 -19.45
N HIS A 79 1.41 -21.48 -20.52
CA HIS A 79 0.75 -21.73 -21.81
C HIS A 79 1.68 -22.29 -22.90
N ARG A 80 2.73 -23.04 -22.52
CA ARG A 80 3.63 -23.73 -23.48
C ARG A 80 4.04 -25.15 -23.07
N GLN A 81 3.19 -25.87 -22.35
CA GLN A 81 3.32 -27.32 -22.21
C GLN A 81 1.94 -27.95 -22.37
N MET A 82 1.60 -28.33 -23.61
CA MET A 82 0.70 -29.44 -23.98
C MET A 82 0.34 -29.32 -25.47
N THR A 83 1.28 -29.68 -26.34
CA THR A 83 1.02 -30.32 -27.64
C THR A 83 2.13 -31.32 -27.89
#